data_AF-A0A962WFB4-F1
#
_entry.id   AF-A0A962WFB4-F1
#
_cell.length_a   1.000
_cell.length_b   1.000
_cell.length_c   1.000
_cell.angle_alpha   90.00
_cell.angle_beta   90.00
_cell.angle_gamma   90.00
#
_symmetry.space_group_name_H-M   'P 1'
#
loop_
_entity.id
_entity.type
_entity.pdbx_description
1 polymer ?
#
loop_
_entity_poly.entity_id
_entity_poly.type
_entity_poly.pdbx_seq_one_letter_code
_entity_poly.pdbx_strand_id
1 'polypeptide(L)'
;MSQSFAPPRRYLSAVAALALLLLALPAMAGLGKVLDRPDARAFVAEMVAKQGFDAKQLEALLDQVELRDDIIDLMTRPAEGKPWKDYRKIFITDRRIAGGKKFCADNAHWLGRAEEVYGVPPEIITALIGVETHYGT
;
A
#
# COMPACT_ATOMS: atom_id res chain seq x y z
N MET A 1 -25.26 38.08 -56.99
CA MET A 1 -23.79 38.30 -57.06
C MET A 1 -23.22 37.97 -55.69
N SER A 2 -22.78 36.72 -55.51
CA SER A 2 -22.20 36.22 -54.26
C SER A 2 -20.70 36.47 -54.27
N GLN A 3 -20.18 37.22 -53.29
CA GLN A 3 -18.75 37.25 -52.99
C GLN A 3 -18.53 36.33 -51.78
N SER A 4 -17.96 35.16 -52.04
CA SER A 4 -17.57 34.18 -51.04
C SER A 4 -16.24 34.62 -50.42
N PHE A 5 -16.25 34.91 -49.11
CA PHE A 5 -15.06 35.28 -48.36
C PHE A 5 -14.36 33.99 -47.87
N ALA A 6 -13.46 33.44 -48.69
CA ALA A 6 -12.60 32.34 -48.25
C ALA A 6 -11.39 32.91 -47.48
N PRO A 7 -11.10 32.46 -46.25
CA PRO A 7 -9.93 32.93 -45.51
C PRO A 7 -8.64 32.45 -46.20
N PRO A 8 -7.55 33.24 -46.15
CA PRO A 8 -6.33 32.90 -46.88
C PRO A 8 -5.65 31.65 -46.29
N ARG A 9 -5.16 30.78 -47.19
CA ARG A 9 -4.60 29.43 -46.94
C ARG A 9 -3.42 29.38 -45.93
N ARG A 10 -2.89 30.54 -45.51
CA ARG A 10 -1.78 30.65 -44.54
C ARG A 10 -2.20 30.38 -43.09
N TYR A 11 -3.47 30.61 -42.74
CA TYR A 11 -3.97 30.35 -41.39
C TYR A 11 -4.21 28.86 -41.12
N LEU A 12 -4.54 28.08 -42.15
CA LEU A 12 -4.75 26.63 -42.02
C LEU A 12 -3.47 25.87 -41.67
N SER A 13 -2.31 26.32 -42.16
CA SER A 13 -1.00 25.71 -41.85
C SER A 13 -0.54 25.99 -40.43
N ALA A 14 -0.79 27.20 -39.91
CA ALA A 14 -0.39 27.61 -38.57
C ALA A 14 -1.26 26.97 -37.47
N VAL A 15 -2.56 26.81 -37.72
CA VAL A 15 -3.48 26.14 -36.79
C VAL A 15 -3.23 24.62 -36.75
N ALA A 16 -2.90 24.00 -37.90
CA ALA A 16 -2.53 22.59 -37.96
C ALA A 16 -1.20 22.28 -37.25
N ALA A 17 -0.21 23.18 -37.32
CA ALA A 17 1.06 23.03 -36.61
C ALA A 17 0.90 23.18 -35.08
N LEU A 18 -0.01 24.04 -34.61
CA LEU A 18 -0.30 24.20 -33.19
C LEU A 18 -1.12 23.03 -32.63
N ALA A 19 -2.04 22.47 -33.42
CA ALA A 19 -2.83 21.29 -33.06
C ALA A 19 -2.00 20.01 -33.00
N LEU A 20 -0.97 19.86 -33.84
CA LEU A 20 -0.04 18.72 -33.78
C LEU A 20 0.93 18.79 -32.59
N LEU A 21 1.27 19.99 -32.11
CA LEU A 21 2.13 20.18 -30.94
C LEU A 21 1.40 19.86 -29.62
N LEU A 22 0.07 20.00 -29.60
CA LEU A 22 -0.79 19.66 -28.45
C LEU A 22 -1.08 18.15 -28.31
N LEU A 23 -0.87 17.35 -29.37
CA LEU A 23 -1.06 15.89 -29.34
C LEU A 23 0.19 15.10 -28.90
N ALA A 24 1.31 15.78 -28.68
CA ALA A 24 2.58 15.18 -28.31
C ALA A 24 3.05 15.58 -26.91
N LEU A 25 2.12 15.86 -25.99
CA LEU A 25 2.44 15.72 -24.56
C LEU A 25 2.52 14.21 -24.31
N PRO A 26 3.72 13.62 -24.13
CA PRO A 26 3.75 12.29 -23.57
C PRO A 26 3.07 12.44 -22.20
N ALA A 27 2.05 11.63 -21.95
CA ALA A 27 1.65 11.35 -20.59
C ALA A 27 2.86 10.66 -19.94
N MET A 28 3.81 11.47 -19.46
CA MET A 28 4.80 11.08 -18.47
C MET A 28 4.05 10.90 -17.16
N ALA A 29 3.16 9.90 -17.13
CA ALA A 29 2.92 9.16 -15.91
C ALA A 29 4.17 8.29 -15.72
N GLY A 30 5.29 8.95 -15.42
CA GLY A 30 6.35 8.26 -14.71
C GLY A 30 5.75 7.77 -13.40
N LEU A 31 6.17 6.62 -12.90
CA LEU A 31 5.99 6.29 -11.50
C LEU A 31 6.55 7.47 -10.70
N GLY A 32 5.66 8.37 -10.28
CA GLY A 32 6.04 9.57 -9.55
C GLY A 32 6.74 9.11 -8.29
N LYS A 33 7.89 9.73 -7.99
CA LYS A 33 8.53 9.50 -6.69
C LYS A 33 7.51 9.84 -5.62
N VAL A 34 7.57 9.17 -4.46
CA VAL A 34 6.60 9.41 -3.38
C VAL A 34 6.46 10.90 -3.06
N LEU A 35 7.58 11.65 -3.07
CA LEU A 35 7.63 13.09 -2.82
C LEU A 35 7.00 13.98 -3.90
N ASP A 36 6.72 13.45 -5.09
CA ASP A 36 5.99 14.19 -6.13
C ASP A 36 4.51 14.33 -5.76
N ARG A 37 4.00 13.45 -4.90
CA ARG A 37 2.61 13.47 -4.47
C ARG A 37 2.38 14.58 -3.42
N PRO A 38 1.29 15.35 -3.54
CA PRO A 38 1.00 16.44 -2.60
C PRO A 38 0.69 15.94 -1.19
N ASP A 39 0.09 14.75 -1.06
CA ASP A 39 -0.19 14.12 0.23
C ASP A 39 1.09 13.70 0.97
N ALA A 40 2.09 13.18 0.26
CA ALA A 40 3.39 12.86 0.84
C ALA A 40 4.13 14.10 1.37
N ARG A 41 4.09 15.22 0.63
CA ARG A 41 4.64 16.50 1.12
C ARG A 41 3.89 17.05 2.32
N ALA A 42 2.56 16.92 2.32
CA ALA A 42 1.76 17.28 3.49
C ALA A 42 2.12 16.44 4.72
N PHE A 43 2.36 15.13 4.53
CA PHE A 43 2.83 14.25 5.59
C PHE A 43 4.21 14.67 6.14
N VAL A 44 5.17 15.02 5.27
CA VAL A 44 6.47 15.56 5.72
C VAL A 44 6.27 16.81 6.57
N ALA A 45 5.48 17.77 6.10
CA ALA A 45 5.19 18.99 6.85
C ALA A 45 4.53 18.71 8.21
N GLU A 46 3.61 17.74 8.26
CA GLU A 46 2.97 17.30 9.50
C GLU A 46 3.97 16.69 10.48
N MET A 47 4.84 15.79 10.01
CA MET A 47 5.84 15.13 10.86
C MET A 47 6.89 16.10 11.39
N VAL A 48 7.29 17.09 10.59
CA VAL A 48 8.17 18.18 11.04
C VAL A 48 7.47 19.01 12.11
N ALA A 49 6.23 19.46 11.84
CA ALA A 49 5.52 20.37 12.73
C ALA A 49 5.07 19.73 14.06
N LYS A 50 4.60 18.47 14.02
CA LYS A 50 4.01 17.80 15.20
C LYS A 50 5.00 16.93 15.94
N GLN A 51 5.93 16.29 15.23
CA GLN A 51 6.82 15.28 15.79
C GLN A 51 8.29 15.73 15.78
N GLY A 52 8.60 16.92 15.23
CA GLY A 52 9.94 17.52 15.28
C GLY A 52 10.97 16.82 14.38
N PHE A 53 10.54 16.12 13.34
CA PHE A 53 11.45 15.47 12.39
C PHE A 53 12.26 16.51 11.59
N ASP A 54 13.48 16.14 11.21
CA ASP A 54 14.24 16.91 10.22
C ASP A 54 13.67 16.65 8.82
N ALA A 55 13.26 17.73 8.14
CA ALA A 55 12.61 17.64 6.84
C ALA A 55 13.51 16.97 5.79
N LYS A 56 14.81 17.29 5.78
CA LYS A 56 15.73 16.78 4.75
C LYS A 56 16.00 15.29 4.94
N GLN A 57 16.13 14.83 6.18
CA GLN A 57 16.27 13.40 6.48
C GLN A 57 15.02 12.62 6.11
N LEU A 58 13.83 13.16 6.41
CA LEU A 58 12.57 12.50 6.08
C LEU A 58 12.33 12.47 4.56
N GLU A 59 12.63 13.55 3.84
CA GLU A 59 12.59 13.58 2.38
C GLU A 59 13.60 12.60 1.77
N ALA A 60 14.84 12.57 2.24
CA ALA A 60 15.85 11.63 1.75
C ALA A 60 15.46 10.15 1.98
N LEU A 61 14.74 9.86 3.06
CA LEU A 61 14.16 8.55 3.31
C LEU A 61 13.02 8.24 2.32
N LEU A 62 12.10 9.17 2.13
CA LEU A 62 10.94 8.99 1.24
C LEU A 62 11.33 8.95 -0.24
N ASP A 63 12.45 9.56 -0.64
CA ASP A 63 12.97 9.48 -2.01
C ASP A 63 13.43 8.05 -2.40
N GLN A 64 13.73 7.20 -1.41
CA GLN A 64 14.12 5.81 -1.60
C GLN A 64 12.92 4.85 -1.63
N VAL A 65 11.71 5.34 -1.39
CA VAL A 65 10.52 4.49 -1.31
C VAL A 65 10.04 4.13 -2.71
N GLU A 66 9.93 2.82 -2.96
CA GLU A 66 9.32 2.28 -4.17
C GLU A 66 7.82 2.07 -3.94
N LEU A 67 7.00 2.61 -4.83
CA LEU A 67 5.57 2.30 -4.84
C LEU A 67 5.36 0.91 -5.42
N ARG A 68 4.58 0.10 -4.70
CA ARG A 68 4.23 -1.25 -5.08
C ARG A 68 2.79 -1.33 -5.57
N ASP A 69 2.62 -1.25 -6.89
CA ASP A 69 1.31 -1.30 -7.53
C ASP A 69 0.53 -2.57 -7.17
N ASP A 70 1.22 -3.71 -7.02
CA ASP A 70 0.60 -4.96 -6.61
C ASP A 70 -0.01 -4.91 -5.20
N ILE A 71 0.60 -4.15 -4.29
CA ILE A 71 0.06 -3.91 -2.94
C ILE A 71 -1.14 -2.95 -3.00
N ILE A 72 -1.05 -1.89 -3.81
CA ILE A 72 -2.16 -0.93 -4.01
C ILE A 72 -3.38 -1.65 -4.60
N ASP A 73 -3.17 -2.50 -5.59
CA ASP A 73 -4.19 -3.35 -6.19
C ASP A 73 -4.80 -4.31 -5.17
N LEU A 74 -3.99 -4.93 -4.31
CA LEU A 74 -4.48 -5.82 -3.26
C LEU A 74 -5.37 -5.08 -2.24
N MET A 75 -5.03 -3.84 -1.89
CA MET A 75 -5.81 -3.02 -0.95
C MET A 75 -7.13 -2.50 -1.54
N THR A 76 -7.21 -2.34 -2.86
CA THR A 76 -8.39 -1.76 -3.54
C THR A 76 -9.38 -2.80 -4.06
N ARG A 77 -9.02 -4.09 -4.04
CA ARG A 77 -9.93 -5.19 -4.38
C ARG A 77 -11.16 -5.21 -3.45
N PRO A 78 -12.36 -5.47 -3.98
CA PRO A 78 -13.55 -5.66 -3.14
C PRO A 78 -13.33 -6.77 -2.11
N ALA A 79 -13.87 -6.58 -0.90
CA ALA A 79 -13.78 -7.57 0.15
C ALA A 79 -14.59 -8.83 -0.23
N GLU A 80 -13.91 -9.95 -0.42
CA GLU A 80 -14.53 -11.26 -0.67
C GLU A 80 -14.35 -12.18 0.55
N GLY A 81 -15.45 -12.68 1.10
CA GLY A 81 -15.45 -13.56 2.28
C GLY A 81 -15.79 -15.01 1.94
N LYS A 82 -15.04 -15.97 2.49
CA LYS A 82 -15.40 -17.39 2.44
C LYS A 82 -16.42 -17.72 3.54
N PRO A 83 -17.41 -18.60 3.31
CA PRO A 83 -18.24 -19.15 4.38
C PRO A 83 -17.37 -19.82 5.46
N TRP A 84 -17.81 -19.76 6.72
CA TRP A 84 -17.03 -20.28 7.87
C TRP A 84 -16.56 -21.73 7.68
N LYS A 85 -17.42 -22.59 7.14
CA LYS A 85 -17.12 -24.01 6.87
C LYS A 85 -15.86 -24.20 6.02
N ASP A 86 -15.55 -23.25 5.14
CA ASP A 86 -14.41 -23.30 4.24
C ASP A 86 -13.24 -22.45 4.77
N TYR A 87 -13.52 -21.33 5.43
CA TYR A 87 -12.51 -20.50 6.06
C TYR A 87 -11.74 -21.23 7.18
N ARG A 88 -12.46 -21.97 8.05
CA ARG A 88 -11.85 -22.70 9.17
C ARG A 88 -10.78 -23.70 8.74
N LYS A 89 -10.90 -24.24 7.52
CA LYS A 89 -9.96 -25.25 6.97
C LYS A 89 -8.56 -24.66 6.70
N ILE A 90 -8.44 -23.33 6.59
CA ILE A 90 -7.17 -22.63 6.37
C ILE A 90 -6.30 -22.66 7.64
N PHE A 91 -6.95 -22.61 8.82
CA PHE A 91 -6.27 -22.45 10.11
C PHE A 91 -6.29 -23.71 10.97
N ILE A 92 -7.35 -24.52 10.90
CA ILE A 92 -7.46 -25.76 11.66
C ILE A 92 -6.92 -26.91 10.80
N THR A 93 -5.61 -27.08 10.82
CA THR A 93 -4.87 -28.13 10.09
C THR A 93 -3.91 -28.84 11.03
N ASP A 94 -3.57 -30.10 10.74
CA ASP A 94 -2.65 -30.89 11.57
C ASP A 94 -1.28 -30.21 11.71
N ARG A 95 -0.78 -29.59 10.63
CA ARG A 95 0.46 -28.82 10.63
C ARG A 95 0.40 -27.65 11.63
N ARG A 96 -0.67 -26.85 11.60
CA ARG A 96 -0.83 -25.71 12.51
C ARG A 96 -1.02 -26.16 13.96
N ILE A 97 -1.76 -27.24 14.19
CA ILE A 97 -1.95 -27.81 15.54
C ILE A 97 -0.61 -28.30 16.11
N ALA A 98 0.19 -29.03 15.32
CA ALA A 98 1.51 -29.47 15.72
C ALA A 98 2.45 -28.28 16.00
N GLY A 99 2.43 -27.26 15.14
CA GLY A 99 3.17 -26.01 15.33
C GLY A 99 2.77 -25.30 16.63
N GLY A 100 1.47 -25.20 16.92
CA GLY A 100 0.97 -24.57 18.14
C GLY A 100 1.39 -25.31 19.40
N LYS A 101 1.33 -26.64 19.40
CA LYS A 101 1.83 -27.45 20.52
C LYS A 101 3.33 -27.21 20.77
N LYS A 102 4.12 -27.18 19.69
CA LYS A 102 5.56 -26.89 19.78
C LYS A 102 5.81 -25.48 20.31
N PHE A 103 5.14 -24.48 19.76
CA PHE A 103 5.27 -23.09 20.19
C PHE A 103 4.90 -22.91 21.66
N CYS A 104 3.79 -23.52 22.11
CA CYS A 104 3.41 -23.54 23.53
C CYS A 104 4.51 -24.14 24.40
N ALA A 105 5.05 -25.29 24.03
CA ALA A 105 6.09 -25.97 24.81
C ALA A 105 7.37 -25.13 24.90
N ASP A 106 7.82 -24.59 23.77
CA ASP A 106 9.06 -23.79 23.69
C ASP A 106 8.94 -22.46 24.45
N ASN A 107 7.73 -21.90 24.55
CA ASN A 107 7.48 -20.58 25.15
C ASN A 107 6.67 -20.65 26.46
N ALA A 108 6.58 -21.82 27.09
CA ALA A 108 5.72 -22.05 28.26
C ALA A 108 5.96 -21.02 29.38
N HIS A 109 7.23 -20.68 29.65
CA HIS A 109 7.59 -19.65 30.63
C HIS A 109 6.98 -18.29 30.27
N TRP A 110 7.12 -17.81 29.04
CA TRP A 110 6.62 -16.50 28.62
C TRP A 110 5.11 -16.45 28.52
N LEU A 111 4.48 -17.54 28.06
CA LEU A 111 3.04 -17.66 28.02
C LEU A 111 2.43 -17.66 29.42
N GLY A 112 3.02 -18.40 30.38
CA GLY A 112 2.59 -18.35 31.77
C GLY A 112 2.76 -16.96 32.40
N ARG A 113 3.88 -16.29 32.12
CA ARG A 113 4.10 -14.89 32.55
C ARG A 113 3.06 -13.93 31.97
N ALA A 114 2.69 -14.10 30.70
CA ALA A 114 1.66 -13.28 30.07
C ALA A 114 0.27 -13.54 30.67
N GLU A 115 -0.03 -14.79 31.01
CA GLU A 115 -1.24 -15.16 31.74
C GLU A 115 -1.28 -14.54 33.13
N GLU A 116 -0.19 -14.61 33.90
CA GLU A 116 -0.11 -14.02 35.25
C GLU A 116 -0.30 -12.49 35.23
N VAL A 117 0.34 -11.81 34.29
CA VAL A 117 0.37 -10.33 34.25
C VAL A 117 -0.88 -9.76 33.59
N TYR A 118 -1.38 -10.40 32.53
CA TYR A 118 -2.45 -9.85 31.70
C TYR A 118 -3.75 -10.66 31.74
N GLY A 119 -3.78 -11.84 32.36
CA GLY A 119 -4.96 -12.70 32.44
C GLY A 119 -5.36 -13.34 31.11
N VAL A 120 -4.47 -13.38 30.12
CA VAL A 120 -4.75 -13.96 28.80
C VAL A 120 -4.25 -15.40 28.76
N PRO A 121 -5.13 -16.39 28.49
CA PRO A 121 -4.73 -17.79 28.44
C PRO A 121 -3.66 -18.07 27.36
N PRO A 122 -2.67 -18.95 27.64
CA PRO A 122 -1.61 -19.33 26.70
C PRO A 122 -2.09 -19.75 25.31
N GLU A 123 -3.20 -20.47 25.22
CA GLU A 123 -3.78 -20.95 23.97
C GLU A 123 -4.31 -19.83 23.08
N ILE A 124 -4.75 -18.71 23.65
CA ILE A 124 -5.24 -17.55 22.89
C ILE A 124 -4.07 -16.84 22.21
N ILE A 125 -3.00 -16.57 22.96
CA ILE A 125 -1.77 -15.96 22.43
C ILE A 125 -1.17 -16.86 21.35
N THR A 126 -1.11 -18.17 21.62
CA THR A 126 -0.59 -19.16 20.67
C THR A 126 -1.46 -19.24 19.41
N ALA A 127 -2.80 -19.23 19.55
CA ALA A 127 -3.69 -19.24 18.39
C ALA A 127 -3.52 -17.99 17.53
N LEU A 128 -3.39 -16.81 18.15
CA LEU A 128 -3.18 -15.55 17.45
C LEU A 128 -1.88 -15.58 16.62
N ILE A 129 -0.75 -15.90 17.25
CA ILE A 129 0.54 -16.01 16.57
C ILE A 129 0.48 -17.06 15.46
N GLY A 130 -0.21 -18.18 15.71
CA GLY A 130 -0.45 -19.21 14.70
C GLY A 130 -1.18 -18.66 13.48
N VAL A 131 -2.28 -17.92 13.68
CA VAL A 131 -3.08 -17.33 12.60
C VAL A 131 -2.28 -16.31 11.79
N GLU A 132 -1.59 -15.39 12.47
CA GLU A 132 -0.90 -14.25 11.84
C GLU A 132 0.35 -14.66 11.06
N THR A 133 1.21 -15.51 11.65
CA THR A 133 2.57 -15.74 11.11
C THR A 133 2.97 -17.20 11.05
N HIS A 134 2.06 -18.13 11.33
CA HIS A 134 2.39 -19.56 11.44
C HIS A 134 3.55 -19.82 12.42
N TYR A 135 3.58 -19.09 13.54
CA TYR A 135 4.66 -19.20 14.53
C TYR A 135 6.04 -18.70 14.03
N GLY A 136 6.04 -17.79 13.05
CA GLY A 136 7.24 -17.11 12.55
C GLY A 136 7.97 -17.83 11.41
N THR A 137 7.28 -18.70 10.67
CA THR A 137 7.83 -19.43 9.50
C THR A 137 7.40 -18.84 8.18
#